data_AF-A0A1Q5DVI3-F1
#
_entry.id   AF-A0A1Q5DVI3-F1
#
_cell.length_a   1.000
_cell.length_b   1.000
_cell.length_c   1.000
_cell.angle_alpha   90.00
_cell.angle_beta   90.00
_cell.angle_gamma   90.00
#
_symmetry.space_group_name_H-M   'P 1'
#
loop_
_entity.id
_entity.type
_entity.pdbx_description
1 polymer ?
#
loop_
_entity_poly.entity_id
_entity_poly.type
_entity_poly.pdbx_seq_one_letter_code
_entity_poly.pdbx_strand_id
1 'polypeptide(L)'
;MSGLAGARIRAMAAKPGLSRLAGGLNRYARRADGAKTGHLGFPGPVLAEELAVRDGRRFRRNLWLSKLPHRKALDDCGLSFRPELGPRGIKDLAALAFVEADADAEAALLGPSGVGKTRLAVAVAV
;
A
#
# COMPACT_ATOMS: atom_id res chain seq x y z
N MET A 1 3.23 -36.39 14.34
CA MET A 1 2.42 -35.37 15.07
C MET A 1 2.50 -33.95 14.49
N SER A 2 3.61 -33.51 13.87
CA SER A 2 3.75 -32.14 13.32
C SER A 2 2.84 -31.83 12.12
N GLY A 3 2.51 -32.84 11.29
CA GLY A 3 1.65 -32.65 10.11
C GLY A 3 0.20 -32.22 10.44
N LEU A 4 -0.38 -32.78 11.50
CA LEU A 4 -1.76 -32.49 11.91
C LEU A 4 -1.89 -31.07 12.49
N ALA A 5 -0.89 -30.64 13.28
CA ALA A 5 -0.80 -29.28 13.78
C ALA A 5 -0.69 -28.26 12.64
N GLY A 6 0.14 -28.53 11.63
CA GLY A 6 0.27 -27.68 10.46
C GLY A 6 -1.00 -27.55 9.64
N ALA A 7 -1.75 -28.65 9.46
CA ALA A 7 -3.05 -28.62 8.78
C ALA A 7 -4.07 -27.76 9.55
N ARG A 8 -4.12 -27.89 10.88
CA ARG A 8 -5.03 -27.10 11.72
C ARG A 8 -4.72 -25.60 11.64
N ILE A 9 -3.45 -25.21 11.70
CA ILE A 9 -3.04 -23.79 11.59
C ILE A 9 -3.42 -23.21 10.23
N ARG A 10 -3.25 -23.96 9.13
CA ARG A 10 -3.67 -23.51 7.79
C ARG A 10 -5.18 -23.28 7.72
N ALA A 11 -5.98 -24.20 8.27
CA ALA A 11 -7.43 -24.04 8.31
C ALA A 11 -7.85 -22.82 9.15
N MET A 12 -7.22 -22.61 10.31
CA MET A 12 -7.47 -21.43 11.14
C MET A 12 -7.06 -20.12 10.45
N ALA A 13 -5.99 -20.13 9.65
CA ALA A 13 -5.53 -18.98 8.89
C ALA A 13 -6.45 -18.63 7.71
N ALA A 14 -7.19 -19.60 7.16
CA ALA A 14 -8.07 -19.38 6.02
C ALA A 14 -9.24 -18.45 6.35
N LYS A 15 -9.93 -18.67 7.48
CA LYS A 15 -11.12 -17.89 7.88
C LYS A 15 -10.87 -16.36 7.96
N PRO A 16 -9.81 -15.87 8.62
CA PRO A 16 -9.48 -14.44 8.63
C PRO A 16 -8.83 -13.94 7.32
N GLY A 17 -8.60 -14.80 6.33
CA GLY A 17 -7.91 -14.44 5.09
C GLY A 17 -6.41 -14.19 5.29
N LEU A 18 -5.76 -14.95 6.19
CA LEU A 18 -4.30 -14.94 6.38
C LEU A 18 -3.64 -15.84 5.31
N SER A 19 -3.81 -15.42 4.06
CA SER A 19 -3.41 -16.17 2.86
C SER A 19 -1.91 -16.45 2.81
N ARG A 20 -1.08 -15.52 3.30
CA ARG A 20 0.37 -15.68 3.27
C ARG A 20 0.83 -16.66 4.34
N LEU A 21 0.24 -16.60 5.53
CA LEU A 21 0.44 -17.60 6.59
C LEU A 21 0.04 -19.00 6.11
N ALA A 22 -1.15 -19.15 5.54
CA ALA A 22 -1.65 -20.46 5.11
C ALA A 22 -0.75 -21.13 4.05
N GLY A 23 -0.32 -20.37 3.04
CA GLY A 23 0.60 -20.86 2.01
C GLY A 23 2.06 -20.99 2.45
N GLY A 24 2.48 -20.17 3.42
CA GLY A 24 3.87 -20.04 3.84
C GLY A 24 4.25 -20.76 5.14
N LEU A 25 3.32 -21.41 5.83
CA LEU A 25 3.51 -21.94 7.20
C LEU A 25 4.81 -22.74 7.38
N ASN A 26 5.12 -23.66 6.47
CA ASN A 26 6.33 -24.49 6.57
C ASN A 26 7.62 -23.67 6.35
N ARG A 27 7.56 -22.59 5.55
CA ARG A 27 8.69 -21.66 5.38
C ARG A 27 8.93 -20.88 6.66
N TYR A 28 7.87 -20.39 7.30
CA TYR A 28 7.99 -19.68 8.57
C TYR A 28 8.50 -20.57 9.70
N ALA A 29 8.01 -21.81 9.80
CA ALA A 29 8.47 -22.78 10.79
C ALA A 29 9.98 -23.04 10.64
N ARG A 30 10.44 -23.38 9.42
CA ARG A 30 11.87 -23.56 9.13
C ARG A 30 12.72 -22.33 9.44
N ARG A 31 12.19 -21.12 9.18
CA ARG A 31 12.89 -19.88 9.50
C ARG A 31 13.06 -19.68 11.00
N ALA A 32 12.02 -19.99 11.80
CA ALA A 32 12.12 -19.91 13.25
C ALA A 32 13.06 -20.95 13.84
N ASP A 33 13.02 -22.19 13.33
CA ASP A 33 13.94 -23.26 13.73
C ASP A 33 15.40 -22.86 13.48
N GLY A 34 15.70 -22.35 12.27
CA GLY A 34 17.06 -21.94 11.89
C GLY A 34 17.56 -20.70 12.63
N ALA A 35 16.68 -19.75 12.95
CA ALA A 35 17.03 -18.53 13.66
C ALA A 35 17.10 -18.71 15.19
N LYS A 36 16.77 -19.91 15.72
CA LYS A 36 16.65 -20.20 17.17
C LYS A 36 15.82 -19.14 17.91
N THR A 37 14.83 -18.55 17.22
CA THR A 37 14.02 -17.48 17.78
C THR A 37 13.15 -18.05 18.89
N GLY A 38 13.08 -17.36 20.03
CA GLY A 38 12.11 -17.69 21.09
C GLY A 38 10.67 -17.65 20.56
N HIS A 39 9.72 -18.14 21.36
CA HIS A 39 8.32 -18.31 20.95
C HIS A 39 7.65 -17.03 20.38
N LEU A 40 8.10 -15.84 20.82
CA LEU A 40 7.60 -14.55 20.35
C LEU A 40 8.37 -13.98 19.14
N GLY A 41 9.50 -14.56 18.74
CA GLY A 41 10.28 -14.13 17.58
C GLY A 41 9.72 -14.64 16.23
N PHE A 42 8.84 -15.63 16.26
CA PHE A 42 8.18 -16.18 15.08
C PHE A 42 6.97 -15.35 14.57
N PRO A 43 6.02 -14.90 15.43
CA PRO A 43 4.82 -14.23 14.97
C PRO A 43 5.08 -12.88 14.28
N GLY A 44 6.06 -12.09 14.75
CA GLY A 44 6.32 -10.75 14.22
C GLY A 44 6.57 -10.74 12.71
N PRO A 45 7.58 -11.47 12.19
CA PRO A 45 7.85 -11.53 10.76
C PRO A 45 6.70 -12.09 9.92
N VAL A 46 5.93 -13.03 10.45
CA VAL A 46 4.76 -13.62 9.79
C VAL A 46 3.68 -12.57 9.59
N LEU A 47 3.33 -11.84 10.67
CA LEU A 47 2.31 -10.81 10.65
C LEU A 47 2.73 -9.62 9.76
N ALA A 48 4.00 -9.22 9.81
CA ALA A 48 4.52 -8.17 8.94
C ALA A 48 4.37 -8.51 7.45
N GLU A 49 4.68 -9.75 7.06
CA GLU A 49 4.52 -10.17 5.66
C GLU A 49 3.05 -10.24 5.23
N GLU A 50 2.16 -10.69 6.12
CA GLU A 50 0.71 -10.70 5.82
C GLU A 50 0.13 -9.28 5.71
N LEU A 51 0.53 -8.36 6.60
CA LEU A 51 0.14 -6.95 6.54
C LEU A 51 0.58 -6.33 5.20
N ALA A 52 1.83 -6.51 4.79
CA ALA A 52 2.32 -6.01 3.50
C ALA A 52 1.48 -6.51 2.31
N VAL A 53 1.06 -7.78 2.31
CA VAL A 53 0.19 -8.33 1.26
C VAL A 53 -1.22 -7.74 1.31
N ARG A 54 -1.76 -7.48 2.51
CA ARG A 54 -3.07 -6.85 2.70
C ARG A 54 -3.05 -5.39 2.26
N ASP A 55 -2.04 -4.63 2.64
CA ASP A 55 -1.86 -3.24 2.25
C ASP A 55 -1.71 -3.12 0.74
N GLY A 56 -0.89 -3.98 0.12
CA GLY A 56 -0.79 -4.05 -1.34
C GLY A 56 -2.12 -4.38 -2.04
N ARG A 57 -2.94 -5.28 -1.46
CA ARG A 57 -4.29 -5.57 -1.99
C ARG A 57 -5.24 -4.38 -1.82
N ARG A 58 -5.23 -3.73 -0.65
CA ARG A 58 -6.04 -2.55 -0.34
C ARG A 58 -5.69 -1.40 -1.28
N PHE A 59 -4.39 -1.11 -1.44
CA PHE A 59 -3.88 -0.10 -2.35
C PHE A 59 -4.35 -0.35 -3.79
N ARG A 60 -4.12 -1.56 -4.34
CA ARG A 60 -4.57 -1.90 -5.70
C ARG A 60 -6.08 -1.77 -5.88
N ARG A 61 -6.87 -2.17 -4.88
CA ARG A 61 -8.33 -2.06 -4.93
C ARG A 61 -8.77 -0.59 -4.91
N ASN A 62 -8.23 0.22 -4.00
CA ASN A 62 -8.56 1.64 -3.91
C ASN A 62 -8.17 2.37 -5.20
N LEU A 63 -7.00 2.06 -5.75
CA LEU A 63 -6.56 2.60 -7.03
C LEU A 63 -7.50 2.18 -8.17
N TRP A 64 -7.98 0.93 -8.19
CA TRP A 64 -8.98 0.51 -9.19
C TRP A 64 -10.33 1.24 -9.02
N LEU A 65 -10.80 1.42 -7.79
CA LEU A 65 -12.05 2.13 -7.49
C LEU A 65 -12.00 3.63 -7.85
N SER A 66 -10.81 4.23 -7.86
CA SER A 66 -10.62 5.64 -8.23
C SER A 66 -10.97 5.96 -9.70
N LYS A 67 -11.11 4.93 -10.56
CA LYS A 67 -11.37 5.07 -12.02
C LYS A 67 -10.36 5.97 -12.74
N LEU A 68 -9.16 6.11 -12.20
CA LEU A 68 -8.12 6.95 -12.80
C LEU A 68 -7.67 6.37 -14.15
N PRO A 69 -7.60 7.21 -15.21
CA PRO A 69 -7.55 6.73 -16.60
C PRO A 69 -6.25 6.03 -16.98
N HIS A 70 -5.10 6.38 -16.38
CA HIS A 70 -3.79 5.74 -16.61
C HIS A 70 -2.93 5.86 -15.34
N ARG A 71 -1.88 5.04 -15.20
CA ARG A 71 -0.88 5.20 -14.12
C ARG A 71 0.31 6.00 -14.64
N LYS A 72 0.68 7.08 -13.97
CA LYS A 72 1.92 7.83 -14.20
C LYS A 72 2.45 8.30 -12.86
N ALA A 73 3.75 8.20 -12.65
CA ALA A 73 4.36 8.78 -11.46
C ALA A 73 4.37 10.31 -11.55
N LEU A 74 4.51 10.97 -10.41
CA LEU A 74 4.66 12.42 -10.36
C LEU A 74 5.88 12.91 -11.13
N ASP A 75 6.97 12.14 -11.12
CA ASP A 75 8.19 12.43 -11.88
C ASP A 75 7.96 12.43 -13.39
N ASP A 76 6.98 11.66 -13.89
CA ASP A 76 6.63 11.58 -15.31
C ASP A 76 5.74 12.74 -15.79
N CYS A 77 5.30 13.62 -14.88
CA CYS A 77 4.33 14.68 -15.22
C CYS A 77 4.97 15.90 -15.88
N GLY A 78 6.28 16.09 -15.77
CA GLY A 78 6.98 17.23 -16.36
C GLY A 78 6.49 18.56 -15.80
N LEU A 79 6.73 18.82 -14.51
CA LEU A 79 6.29 20.04 -13.82
C LEU A 79 7.06 21.31 -14.26
N SER A 80 8.16 21.13 -14.98
CA SER A 80 9.03 22.20 -15.50
C SER A 80 8.33 23.18 -16.43
N PHE A 81 7.22 22.78 -17.06
CA PHE A 81 6.46 23.62 -17.98
C PHE A 81 5.49 24.60 -17.29
N ARG A 82 5.44 24.61 -15.94
CA ARG A 82 4.46 25.39 -15.16
C ARG A 82 5.09 26.05 -13.92
N PRO A 83 5.80 27.18 -14.06
CA PRO A 83 6.45 27.87 -12.94
C PRO A 83 5.45 28.38 -11.87
N GLU A 84 4.19 28.59 -12.25
CA GLU A 84 3.09 28.99 -11.35
C GLU A 84 2.72 27.88 -10.35
N LEU A 85 2.86 26.62 -10.76
CA LEU A 85 2.68 25.47 -9.88
C LEU A 85 4.01 25.22 -9.16
N GLY A 86 4.23 25.97 -8.09
CA GLY A 86 5.43 25.80 -7.27
C GLY A 86 5.61 24.34 -6.84
N PRO A 87 6.80 23.74 -7.00
CA PRO A 87 7.02 22.31 -6.74
C PRO A 87 6.79 21.93 -5.28
N ARG A 88 6.82 22.89 -4.35
CA ARG A 88 6.46 22.68 -2.93
C ARG A 88 4.99 22.32 -2.78
N GLY A 89 4.07 23.12 -3.32
CA GLY A 89 2.63 22.88 -3.16
C GLY A 89 2.18 21.54 -3.76
N ILE A 90 2.81 21.09 -4.84
CA ILE A 90 2.54 19.75 -5.41
C ILE A 90 3.04 18.65 -4.48
N LYS A 91 4.23 18.81 -3.87
CA LYS A 91 4.75 17.85 -2.90
C LYS A 91 3.89 17.81 -1.63
N ASP A 92 3.42 18.96 -1.17
CA ASP A 92 2.54 19.06 0.00
C ASP A 92 1.18 18.39 -0.29
N LEU A 93 0.66 18.59 -1.50
CA LEU A 93 -0.54 17.89 -1.99
C LEU A 93 -0.31 16.37 -2.06
N ALA A 94 0.83 15.93 -2.59
CA ALA A 94 1.20 14.51 -2.67
C ALA A 94 1.43 13.86 -1.30
N ALA A 95 1.92 14.63 -0.33
CA ALA A 95 2.10 14.21 1.05
C ALA A 95 0.80 14.25 1.88
N LEU A 96 -0.32 14.72 1.30
CA LEU A 96 -1.59 14.92 2.00
C LEU A 96 -1.48 15.87 3.22
N ALA A 97 -0.54 16.83 3.18
CA ALA A 97 -0.29 17.75 4.30
C ALA A 97 -1.53 18.58 4.70
N PHE A 98 -2.45 18.82 3.75
CA PHE A 98 -3.72 19.50 4.01
C PHE A 98 -4.68 18.66 4.87
N VAL A 99 -4.65 17.33 4.74
CA VAL A 99 -5.48 16.41 5.55
C VAL A 99 -4.97 16.34 6.99
N GLU A 100 -3.65 16.45 7.19
CA GLU A 100 -3.06 16.52 8.52
C GLU A 100 -3.40 17.83 9.23
N ALA A 101 -3.52 18.93 8.48
CA ALA A 101 -3.91 20.23 9.02
C ALA A 101 -5.41 20.29 9.35
N ASP A 102 -6.26 19.72 8.49
CA ASP A 102 -7.70 19.64 8.66
C ASP A 102 -8.25 18.37 8.00
N ALA A 103 -8.84 17.50 8.81
CA ALA A 103 -9.32 16.19 8.37
C ALA A 103 -10.48 16.28 7.36
N ASP A 104 -11.21 17.39 7.35
CA ASP A 104 -12.33 17.63 6.44
C ASP A 104 -11.91 18.44 5.20
N ALA A 105 -10.62 18.77 5.03
CA ALA A 105 -10.15 19.57 3.90
C ALA A 105 -10.19 18.81 2.56
N GLU A 106 -10.73 19.45 1.53
CA GLU A 106 -10.65 18.97 0.16
C GLU A 106 -9.68 19.76 -0.73
N ALA A 107 -9.04 19.06 -1.66
CA ALA A 107 -8.17 19.66 -2.67
C ALA A 107 -8.81 19.63 -4.06
N ALA A 108 -8.75 20.77 -4.78
CA ALA A 108 -9.28 20.89 -6.13
C ALA A 108 -8.22 21.42 -7.11
N LEU A 109 -8.11 20.80 -8.30
CA LEU A 109 -7.24 21.26 -9.38
C LEU A 109 -8.01 22.12 -10.39
N LEU A 110 -7.74 23.42 -10.41
CA LEU A 110 -8.44 24.43 -11.24
C LEU A 110 -7.56 24.94 -12.40
N GLY A 111 -8.19 25.54 -13.43
CA GLY A 111 -7.52 25.99 -14.68
C GLY A 111 -8.22 25.61 -16.01
N PRO A 112 -7.67 26.00 -17.17
CA PRO A 112 -8.23 25.69 -18.49
C PRO A 112 -8.24 24.19 -18.85
N SER A 113 -8.94 23.80 -19.91
CA SER A 113 -8.87 22.42 -20.45
C SER A 113 -7.48 22.13 -21.08
N GLY A 114 -7.05 20.87 -21.07
CA GLY A 114 -5.78 20.45 -21.69
C GLY A 114 -4.51 20.77 -20.90
N VAL A 115 -4.64 21.41 -19.74
CA VAL A 115 -3.51 21.87 -18.92
C VAL A 115 -2.88 20.76 -18.04
N GLY A 116 -3.24 19.50 -18.25
CA GLY A 116 -2.63 18.37 -17.54
C GLY A 116 -3.13 18.13 -16.11
N LYS A 117 -4.24 18.74 -15.68
CA LYS A 117 -4.79 18.52 -14.32
C LYS A 117 -5.13 17.06 -14.04
N THR A 118 -5.75 16.38 -15.01
CA THR A 118 -6.06 14.95 -14.89
C THR A 118 -4.79 14.12 -14.78
N ARG A 119 -3.71 14.54 -15.45
CA ARG A 119 -2.41 13.88 -15.35
C ARG A 119 -1.80 14.07 -13.96
N LEU A 120 -1.89 15.27 -13.40
CA LEU A 120 -1.42 15.56 -12.05
C LEU A 120 -2.24 14.81 -10.99
N ALA A 121 -3.57 14.77 -11.10
CA ALA A 121 -4.44 14.02 -10.21
C ALA A 121 -4.12 12.51 -10.21
N VAL A 122 -3.84 11.96 -11.40
CA VAL A 122 -3.36 10.58 -11.56
C VAL A 122 -2.04 10.36 -10.81
N ALA A 123 -1.10 11.30 -10.94
CA ALA A 123 0.22 11.16 -10.37
C ALA A 123 0.29 11.31 -8.86
N VAL A 124 -0.57 12.14 -8.29
CA VAL A 124 -0.69 12.29 -6.84
C VAL A 124 -1.35 11.07 -6.18
N ALA A 125 -2.09 10.27 -6.94
CA ALA A 125 -2.82 9.12 -6.42
C ALA A 125 -2.00 7.81 -6.33
N VAL A 126 -0.74 7.81 -6.81
CA VAL A 126 0.14 6.63 -6.87
C VAL A 126 1.35 6.83 -5.98
#